data_AF-A0A3N5X870-F1
#
_entry.id   AF-A0A3N5X870-F1
#
_cell.length_a   1.000
_cell.length_b   1.000
_cell.length_c   1.000
_cell.angle_alpha   90.00
_cell.angle_beta   90.00
_cell.angle_gamma   90.00
#
_symmetry.space_group_name_H-M   'P 1'
#
loop_
_entity.id
_entity.type
_entity.pdbx_description
1 polymer ?
#
loop_
_entity_poly.entity_id
_entity_poly.type
_entity_poly.pdbx_seq_one_letter_code
_entity_poly.pdbx_strand_id
1 'polypeptide(L)'
;MKRSSSVPTVLLTLAALATGGCGYNQIQSMDERVNQAKGQIETQLQRRADLVPNLVETVKGVAKQESTVFISIADARARLSGAVQSGDVGQMAEANQALTQGLGRLLAIVENYPQL
;
A
#
# COMPACT_ATOMS: atom_id res chain seq x y z
N MET A 1 45.51 46.25 10.80
CA MET A 1 45.74 45.23 9.74
C MET A 1 45.15 43.85 10.11
N LYS A 2 43.87 43.75 10.57
CA LYS A 2 43.25 42.48 11.01
C LYS A 2 42.06 41.99 10.14
N ARG A 3 41.69 42.73 9.09
CA ARG A 3 40.52 42.41 8.24
C ARG A 3 40.81 41.38 7.12
N SER A 4 42.08 41.13 6.78
CA SER A 4 42.44 40.29 5.63
C SER A 4 42.48 38.78 5.94
N SER A 5 42.66 38.38 7.21
CA SER A 5 42.79 36.95 7.58
C SER A 5 41.46 36.26 7.88
N SER A 6 40.36 37.02 8.08
CA SER A 6 39.03 36.47 8.36
C SER A 6 38.23 36.12 7.10
N VAL A 7 38.53 36.76 5.96
CA VAL A 7 37.88 36.51 4.66
C VAL A 7 38.11 35.06 4.15
N PRO A 8 39.35 34.52 4.12
CA PRO A 8 39.55 33.15 3.64
C PRO A 8 38.91 32.11 4.56
N THR A 9 38.88 32.34 5.88
CA THR A 9 38.25 31.42 6.84
C THR A 9 36.73 31.37 6.69
N VAL A 10 36.10 32.52 6.43
CA VAL A 10 34.65 32.60 6.15
C VAL A 10 34.30 31.92 4.82
N LEU A 11 35.15 32.08 3.81
CA LEU A 11 34.98 31.40 2.52
C LEU A 11 35.13 29.87 2.65
N LEU A 12 36.07 29.41 3.47
CA LEU A 12 36.28 27.99 3.71
C LEU A 12 35.10 27.34 4.45
N THR A 13 34.53 28.03 5.44
CA THR A 13 33.35 27.55 6.16
C THR A 13 32.10 27.57 5.28
N LEU A 14 31.93 28.59 4.42
CA LEU A 14 30.84 28.63 3.45
C LEU A 14 30.96 27.51 2.40
N ALA A 15 32.17 27.23 1.93
CA ALA A 15 32.43 26.15 0.98
C ALA A 15 32.16 24.77 1.61
N ALA A 16 32.57 24.56 2.86
CA ALA A 16 32.29 23.32 3.59
C ALA A 16 30.78 23.11 3.84
N LEU A 17 30.03 24.19 4.12
CA LEU A 17 28.57 24.16 4.23
C LEU A 17 27.88 23.88 2.88
N ALA A 18 28.45 24.35 1.77
CA ALA A 18 27.87 24.15 0.44
C ALA A 18 28.03 22.70 -0.09
N THR A 19 29.04 21.96 0.38
CA THR A 19 29.34 20.60 -0.12
C THR A 19 28.61 19.46 0.61
N GLY A 20 27.94 19.72 1.75
CA GLY A 20 27.36 18.66 2.59
C GLY A 20 26.08 18.00 2.09
N GLY A 21 25.43 18.52 1.04
CA GLY A 21 24.03 18.18 0.69
C GLY A 21 23.79 17.37 -0.59
N CYS A 22 24.79 17.20 -1.46
CA CYS A 22 24.57 16.65 -2.81
C CYS A 22 24.80 15.13 -2.84
N GLY A 23 23.92 14.33 -2.24
CA GLY A 23 23.91 12.87 -2.41
C GLY A 23 23.22 12.09 -1.30
N TYR A 24 23.62 12.31 -0.04
CA TYR A 24 23.00 11.65 1.11
C TYR A 24 21.50 11.97 1.23
N ASN A 25 21.16 13.24 0.99
CA ASN A 25 19.79 13.73 1.04
C ASN A 25 18.90 13.08 -0.04
N GLN A 26 19.49 12.67 -1.17
CA GLN A 26 18.72 12.08 -2.26
C GLN A 26 18.34 10.63 -1.95
N ILE A 27 19.25 9.81 -1.41
CA ILE A 27 18.96 8.43 -1.01
C ILE A 27 17.90 8.42 0.10
N GLN A 28 18.05 9.28 1.11
CA GLN A 28 17.05 9.39 2.17
C GLN A 28 15.68 9.84 1.65
N SER A 29 15.64 10.83 0.74
CA SER A 29 14.38 11.26 0.13
C SER A 29 13.72 10.14 -0.71
N MET A 30 14.51 9.26 -1.33
CA MET A 30 13.98 8.12 -2.07
C MET A 30 13.41 7.06 -1.12
N ASP A 31 14.09 6.79 -0.01
CA ASP A 31 13.59 5.87 1.03
C ASP A 31 12.27 6.36 1.65
N GLU A 32 12.19 7.66 1.98
CA GLU A 32 10.96 8.29 2.47
C GLU A 32 9.81 8.17 1.46
N ARG A 33 10.08 8.34 0.16
CA ARG A 33 9.07 8.15 -0.90
C ARG A 33 8.58 6.70 -0.98
N VAL A 34 9.48 5.72 -0.85
CA VAL A 34 9.11 4.30 -0.84
C VAL A 34 8.25 3.99 0.38
N ASN A 35 8.62 4.49 1.55
CA ASN A 35 7.84 4.30 2.78
C ASN A 35 6.46 4.97 2.69
N GLN A 36 6.36 6.17 2.12
CA GLN A 36 5.08 6.82 1.86
C GLN A 36 4.21 6.02 0.88
N ALA A 37 4.78 5.55 -0.23
CA ALA A 37 4.05 4.74 -1.20
C ALA A 37 3.55 3.42 -0.58
N LYS A 38 4.39 2.78 0.24
CA LYS A 38 4.02 1.59 1.01
C LYS A 38 2.84 1.85 1.94
N GLY A 39 2.88 2.92 2.74
CA GLY A 39 1.79 3.28 3.64
C GLY A 39 0.47 3.61 2.90
N GLN A 40 0.56 4.18 1.70
CA GLN A 40 -0.61 4.35 0.84
C GLN A 40 -1.17 3.00 0.40
N ILE A 41 -0.32 2.07 -0.06
CA ILE A 41 -0.77 0.71 -0.44
C ILE A 41 -1.44 0.01 0.74
N GLU A 42 -0.86 0.04 1.93
CA GLU A 42 -1.44 -0.54 3.15
C GLU A 42 -2.84 0.01 3.43
N THR A 43 -3.00 1.33 3.39
CA THR A 43 -4.28 2.01 3.63
C THR A 43 -5.34 1.58 2.61
N GLN A 44 -4.96 1.47 1.33
CA GLN A 44 -5.88 1.06 0.27
C GLN A 44 -6.28 -0.40 0.38
N LEU A 45 -5.34 -1.29 0.71
CA LEU A 45 -5.62 -2.72 0.88
C LEU A 45 -6.44 -2.99 2.14
N GLN A 46 -6.21 -2.25 3.22
CA GLN A 46 -7.04 -2.31 4.42
C GLN A 46 -8.47 -1.92 4.11
N ARG A 47 -8.69 -0.76 3.46
CA ARG A 47 -10.03 -0.34 3.02
C ARG A 47 -10.71 -1.38 2.13
N ARG A 48 -9.96 -1.98 1.21
CA ARG A 48 -10.48 -3.07 0.36
C ARG A 48 -10.95 -4.25 1.22
N ALA A 49 -10.15 -4.70 2.17
CA ALA A 49 -10.54 -5.78 3.08
C ALA A 49 -11.76 -5.41 3.93
N ASP A 50 -11.89 -4.16 4.36
CA ASP A 50 -13.01 -3.69 5.18
C ASP A 50 -14.34 -3.61 4.42
N LEU A 51 -14.31 -3.35 3.11
CA LEU A 51 -15.51 -3.27 2.26
C LEU A 51 -16.04 -4.64 1.79
N VAL A 52 -15.18 -5.67 1.74
CA VAL A 52 -15.56 -7.01 1.25
C VAL A 52 -16.75 -7.62 1.99
N PRO A 53 -16.85 -7.58 3.34
CA PRO A 53 -18.00 -8.15 4.05
C PRO A 53 -19.33 -7.52 3.62
N ASN A 54 -19.38 -6.20 3.45
CA ASN A 54 -20.60 -5.50 3.02
C ASN A 54 -21.01 -5.94 1.61
N LEU A 55 -20.06 -6.04 0.70
CA LEU A 55 -20.32 -6.47 -0.68
C LEU A 55 -20.76 -7.94 -0.74
N VAL A 56 -20.14 -8.82 0.06
CA VAL A 56 -20.55 -10.23 0.17
C VAL A 56 -21.95 -10.36 0.75
N GLU A 57 -22.32 -9.57 1.73
CA GLU A 57 -23.66 -9.61 2.33
C GLU A 57 -24.75 -9.18 1.35
N THR A 58 -24.49 -8.15 0.53
CA THR A 58 -25.41 -7.75 -0.55
C THR A 58 -25.64 -8.90 -1.54
N VAL A 59 -24.58 -9.58 -1.98
CA VAL A 59 -24.71 -10.69 -2.94
C VAL A 59 -25.34 -11.93 -2.31
N LYS A 60 -25.03 -12.22 -1.04
CA LYS A 60 -25.66 -13.32 -0.28
C LYS A 60 -27.17 -13.20 -0.19
N GLY A 61 -27.72 -11.99 -0.19
CA GLY A 61 -29.17 -11.77 -0.21
C GLY A 61 -29.87 -12.48 -1.36
N VAL A 62 -29.22 -12.56 -2.52
CA VAL A 62 -29.77 -13.09 -3.77
C VAL A 62 -29.17 -14.46 -4.14
N ALA A 63 -27.89 -14.70 -3.86
CA ALA A 63 -27.15 -15.90 -4.26
C ALA A 63 -26.77 -16.81 -3.06
N LYS A 64 -27.75 -17.19 -2.23
CA LYS A 64 -27.54 -17.94 -0.97
C LYS A 64 -26.86 -19.30 -1.12
N GLN A 65 -26.94 -19.92 -2.30
CA GLN A 65 -26.44 -21.27 -2.56
C GLN A 65 -24.91 -21.29 -2.78
N GLU A 66 -24.29 -20.13 -3.03
CA GLU A 66 -22.87 -19.99 -3.39
C GLU A 66 -21.91 -19.96 -2.19
N SER A 67 -22.16 -20.81 -1.19
CA SER A 67 -21.40 -20.85 0.07
C SER A 67 -19.90 -21.03 -0.14
N THR A 68 -19.50 -21.91 -1.07
CA THR A 68 -18.08 -22.17 -1.39
C THR A 68 -17.37 -20.92 -1.86
N VAL A 69 -18.03 -20.08 -2.68
CA VAL A 69 -17.42 -18.84 -3.17
C VAL A 69 -17.30 -17.82 -2.05
N PHE A 70 -18.32 -17.67 -1.21
CA PHE A 70 -18.26 -16.76 -0.07
C PHE A 70 -17.17 -17.14 0.94
N ILE A 71 -16.99 -18.43 1.22
CA ILE A 71 -15.90 -18.93 2.08
C ILE A 71 -14.55 -18.58 1.45
N SER A 72 -14.38 -18.84 0.14
CA SER A 72 -13.12 -18.53 -0.54
C SER A 72 -12.76 -17.03 -0.52
N ILE A 73 -13.75 -16.15 -0.58
CA ILE A 73 -13.58 -14.70 -0.48
C ILE A 73 -13.26 -14.29 0.96
N ALA A 74 -13.92 -14.90 1.95
CA ALA A 74 -13.64 -14.66 3.36
C ALA A 74 -12.20 -15.04 3.73
N ASP A 75 -11.73 -16.19 3.24
CA ASP A 75 -10.35 -16.64 3.43
C ASP A 75 -9.35 -15.71 2.73
N ALA A 76 -9.63 -15.32 1.49
CA ALA A 76 -8.77 -14.38 0.75
C ALA A 76 -8.71 -13.00 1.43
N ARG A 77 -9.83 -12.53 1.99
CA ARG A 77 -9.87 -11.31 2.81
C ARG A 77 -9.03 -11.46 4.07
N ALA A 78 -9.13 -12.57 4.78
CA ALA A 78 -8.36 -12.82 5.98
C ALA A 78 -6.84 -12.82 5.69
N ARG A 79 -6.44 -13.46 4.58
CA ARG A 79 -5.05 -13.44 4.10
C ARG A 79 -4.57 -12.03 3.76
N LEU A 80 -5.41 -11.22 3.10
CA LEU A 80 -5.07 -9.83 2.80
C LEU A 80 -4.88 -9.00 4.08
N SER A 81 -5.78 -9.15 5.05
CA SER A 81 -5.65 -8.46 6.34
C SER A 81 -4.39 -8.86 7.09
N GLY A 82 -4.02 -10.15 7.09
CA GLY A 82 -2.76 -10.62 7.67
C GLY A 82 -1.53 -10.10 6.94
N ALA A 83 -1.57 -10.07 5.61
CA ALA A 83 -0.48 -9.55 4.79
C ALA A 83 -0.26 -8.04 5.03
N VAL A 84 -1.32 -7.24 5.16
CA VAL A 84 -1.21 -5.81 5.51
C VAL A 84 -0.55 -5.63 6.89
N GLN A 85 -0.88 -6.46 7.88
CA GLN A 85 -0.26 -6.42 9.21
C GLN A 85 1.22 -6.81 9.20
N SER A 86 1.64 -7.68 8.28
CA SER A 86 3.04 -8.08 8.13
C SER A 86 3.94 -6.94 7.63
N GLY A 87 3.37 -5.99 6.89
CA GLY A 87 4.11 -4.93 6.21
C GLY A 87 5.01 -5.45 5.06
N ASP A 88 4.89 -6.70 4.64
CA ASP A 88 5.62 -7.22 3.47
C ASP A 88 4.85 -6.92 2.18
N VAL A 89 5.45 -6.11 1.30
CA VAL A 89 4.81 -5.67 0.05
C VAL A 89 4.56 -6.84 -0.91
N GLY A 90 5.41 -7.86 -0.91
CA GLY A 90 5.24 -9.05 -1.73
C GLY A 90 4.03 -9.87 -1.29
N GLN A 91 3.91 -10.13 0.01
CA GLN A 91 2.75 -10.83 0.59
C GLN A 91 1.45 -10.05 0.37
N MET A 92 1.51 -8.71 0.52
CA MET A 92 0.37 -7.84 0.23
C MET A 92 -0.09 -7.95 -1.23
N ALA A 93 0.85 -7.97 -2.18
CA ALA A 93 0.55 -8.12 -3.59
C ALA A 93 -0.09 -9.47 -3.91
N GLU A 94 0.47 -10.57 -3.40
CA GLU A 94 -0.05 -11.92 -3.60
C GLU A 94 -1.46 -12.07 -2.99
N ALA A 95 -1.65 -11.64 -1.74
CA ALA A 95 -2.94 -11.72 -1.08
C ALA A 95 -4.01 -10.85 -1.78
N ASN A 96 -3.62 -9.67 -2.28
CA ASN A 96 -4.51 -8.80 -3.05
C ASN A 96 -4.90 -9.44 -4.40
N GLN A 97 -3.98 -10.15 -5.06
CA GLN A 97 -4.27 -10.90 -6.27
C GLN A 97 -5.26 -12.04 -6.00
N ALA A 98 -5.08 -12.80 -4.93
CA ALA A 98 -6.00 -13.87 -4.52
C ALA A 98 -7.42 -13.32 -4.24
N LEU A 99 -7.53 -12.19 -3.53
CA LEU A 99 -8.82 -11.53 -3.30
C LEU A 99 -9.46 -11.06 -4.61
N THR A 100 -8.66 -10.53 -5.54
CA THR A 100 -9.16 -10.10 -6.86
C THR A 100 -9.75 -11.26 -7.66
N GLN A 101 -9.10 -12.43 -7.63
CA GLN A 101 -9.64 -13.64 -8.28
C GLN A 101 -10.94 -14.12 -7.61
N GLY A 102 -11.05 -14.00 -6.28
CA GLY A 102 -12.30 -14.27 -5.56
C GLY A 102 -13.45 -13.35 -6.00
N LEU A 103 -13.19 -12.05 -6.09
CA LEU A 103 -14.19 -11.07 -6.56
C LEU A 103 -14.55 -11.26 -8.05
N GLY A 104 -13.61 -11.71 -8.89
CA GLY A 104 -13.92 -12.05 -10.28
C GLY A 104 -14.93 -13.20 -10.40
N ARG A 105 -14.80 -14.23 -9.54
CA ARG A 105 -15.80 -15.31 -9.45
C ARG A 105 -17.15 -14.81 -8.94
N LEU A 106 -17.14 -13.87 -7.99
CA LEU A 106 -18.37 -13.24 -7.50
C LEU A 106 -19.10 -12.49 -8.62
N LEU A 107 -18.37 -11.77 -9.48
CA LEU A 107 -18.97 -11.07 -10.63
C LEU A 107 -19.66 -12.05 -11.60
N ALA A 108 -19.02 -13.18 -11.89
CA ALA A 108 -19.63 -14.23 -12.71
C ALA A 108 -20.90 -14.83 -12.06
N ILE A 109 -20.96 -14.89 -10.72
CA ILE A 109 -22.20 -15.28 -10.03
C ILE A 109 -23.27 -14.22 -10.25
N VAL A 110 -22.96 -12.93 -10.06
CA VAL A 110 -23.92 -11.84 -10.25
C VAL A 110 -24.57 -11.88 -11.64
N GLU A 111 -23.82 -12.23 -12.68
CA GLU A 111 -24.34 -12.41 -14.04
C GLU A 111 -25.43 -13.49 -14.16
N ASN A 112 -25.37 -14.53 -13.33
CA ASN A 112 -26.38 -15.60 -13.26
C ASN A 112 -27.61 -15.23 -12.39
N TYR A 113 -27.53 -14.13 -11.63
CA TYR A 113 -28.60 -13.66 -10.74
C TYR A 113 -29.00 -12.21 -11.10
N PRO A 114 -29.74 -12.00 -12.21
CA PRO A 114 -30.09 -10.66 -12.73
C PRO A 114 -31.06 -9.85 -11.84
N GLN A 115 -31.52 -10.44 -10.73
CA GLN A 115 -32.40 -9.82 -9.73
C GLN A 115 -31.65 -9.06 -8.62
N LEU A 116 -30.32 -8.90 -8.75
CA LEU A 116 -29.48 -8.08 -7.86
C LEU A 116 -29.70 -6.57 -8.04
#